data_AF-A0AAF0TEA2-F1
#
_entry.id   AF-A0AAF0TEA2-F1
#
_cell.length_a   1.000
_cell.length_b   1.000
_cell.length_c   1.000
_cell.angle_alpha   90.00
_cell.angle_beta   90.00
_cell.angle_gamma   90.00
#
_symmetry.space_group_name_H-M   'P 1'
#
loop_
_entity.id
_entity.type
_entity.pdbx_description
1 polymer ?
#
loop_
_entity_poly.entity_id
_entity_poly.type
_entity_poly.pdbx_seq_one_letter_code
_entity_poly.pdbx_strand_id
1 'polypeptide(L)'
;MDSLPVNWEALDSLIIDFVKSENLIEDSGSPSTSPSTSLSPSSSTSSSSSSSYQSRLLIRQIRRSVEFGEIDAAIDLLRVHAPFVLDDHRLLFCLQKQRFIELLRKGTAEDRESAINCLRESLAPCALDAYPEAYEEFKHILLALVYDEEDKNSPVVSEWSPRRRIDIAGLLSSVLRAHLCAYDPLFAMSLRYLISIHKLFCFRQGVPSPISDLTQRLLLEDRDPPATPLESSYEAPPFDEVDIQALAHAVELTRQGAIDSLRFAKGDLNQAFQMLAYITLFLPQFSDGNLTSSDVLVQHHPAVALIYAKSVIKLSAFDGVEKDLVYLRE
;
A
#
# COMPACT_ATOMS: atom_id res chain seq x y z
N MET A 1 34.40 -2.91 -17.48
CA MET A 1 32.99 -2.92 -17.05
C MET A 1 32.25 -2.10 -18.08
N ASP A 2 31.77 -2.75 -19.12
CA ASP A 2 31.04 -2.06 -20.19
C ASP A 2 29.73 -1.57 -19.58
N SER A 3 29.59 -0.25 -19.46
CA SER A 3 28.38 0.38 -18.96
C SER A 3 27.25 0.05 -19.92
N LEU A 4 26.32 -0.82 -19.52
CA LEU A 4 25.11 -1.05 -20.28
C LEU A 4 24.42 0.31 -20.50
N PRO A 5 24.15 0.73 -21.74
CA PRO A 5 23.54 2.02 -21.99
C PRO A 5 22.12 2.05 -21.40
N VAL A 6 21.78 3.15 -20.73
CA VAL A 6 20.42 3.39 -20.26
C VAL A 6 19.51 3.56 -21.47
N ASN A 7 18.38 2.85 -21.49
CA ASN A 7 17.36 3.04 -22.51
C ASN A 7 16.60 4.35 -22.21
N TRP A 8 16.92 5.41 -22.95
CA TRP A 8 16.31 6.72 -22.78
C TRP A 8 14.82 6.74 -23.13
N GLU A 9 14.39 5.96 -24.11
CA GLU A 9 12.97 5.87 -24.50
C GLU A 9 12.12 5.25 -23.39
N ALA A 10 12.63 4.20 -22.74
CA ALA A 10 12.01 3.60 -21.57
C ALA A 10 11.99 4.54 -20.35
N LEU A 11 13.00 5.39 -20.20
CA LEU A 11 13.03 6.36 -19.12
C LEU A 11 12.00 7.48 -19.36
N ASP A 12 11.91 7.97 -20.59
CA ASP A 12 10.94 8.99 -20.98
C ASP A 12 9.50 8.50 -20.80
N SER A 13 9.20 7.25 -21.18
CA SER A 13 7.88 6.66 -20.94
C SER A 13 7.54 6.58 -19.45
N LEU A 14 8.47 6.13 -18.61
CA LEU A 14 8.29 6.09 -17.15
C LEU A 14 8.06 7.47 -16.54
N ILE A 15 8.77 8.50 -17.03
CA ILE A 15 8.58 9.88 -16.57
C ILE A 15 7.21 10.40 -16.99
N ILE A 16 6.79 10.16 -18.24
CA ILE A 16 5.47 10.59 -18.73
C ILE A 16 4.35 9.92 -17.91
N ASP A 17 4.47 8.61 -17.64
CA ASP A 17 3.50 7.88 -16.84
C ASP A 17 3.47 8.38 -15.38
N PHE A 18 4.62 8.70 -14.81
CA PHE A 18 4.70 9.34 -13.49
C PHE A 18 3.98 10.69 -13.47
N VAL A 19 4.27 11.56 -14.44
CA VAL A 19 3.69 12.90 -14.52
C VAL A 19 2.17 12.85 -14.67
N LYS A 20 1.65 11.92 -15.47
CA LYS A 20 0.21 11.66 -15.59
C LYS A 20 -0.39 11.09 -14.31
N SER A 21 0.27 10.10 -13.72
CA SER A 21 -0.23 9.41 -12.52
C SER A 21 -0.14 10.22 -11.24
N GLU A 22 0.67 11.29 -11.19
CA GLU A 22 0.76 12.24 -10.07
C GLU A 22 0.01 13.55 -10.35
N ASN A 23 -0.70 13.65 -11.48
CA ASN A 23 -1.48 14.83 -11.87
C ASN A 23 -0.63 16.13 -11.90
N LEU A 24 0.63 16.03 -12.36
CA LEU A 24 1.57 17.16 -12.41
C LEU A 24 1.40 18.04 -13.65
N ILE A 25 0.58 17.61 -14.61
CA ILE A 25 0.14 18.41 -15.75
C ILE A 25 -1.32 18.76 -15.49
N GLU A 26 -1.65 20.04 -15.43
CA GLU A 26 -3.03 20.48 -15.60
C GLU A 26 -3.44 20.12 -17.03
N ASP A 27 -4.54 19.37 -17.19
CA ASP A 27 -5.21 19.25 -18.48
C ASP A 27 -5.57 20.67 -18.91
N SER A 28 -4.69 21.26 -19.72
CA SER A 28 -4.87 22.56 -20.33
C SER A 28 -5.97 22.40 -21.36
N GLY A 29 -7.21 22.50 -20.87
CA GLY A 29 -8.39 22.65 -21.70
C GLY A 29 -8.11 23.71 -22.75
N SER A 30 -8.26 23.29 -24.01
CA SER A 30 -8.23 24.09 -25.24
C SER A 30 -8.58 25.57 -25.06
N PRO A 31 -7.88 26.50 -25.76
CA PRO A 31 -8.17 27.93 -25.66
C PRO A 31 -9.59 28.22 -26.15
N SER A 32 -10.39 28.76 -25.24
CA SER A 32 -11.73 29.29 -25.49
C SER A 32 -11.67 30.42 -26.52
N THR A 33 -12.10 30.15 -27.74
CA THR A 33 -12.46 31.19 -28.72
C THR A 33 -13.71 30.78 -29.48
N SER A 34 -14.88 31.20 -28.99
CA SER A 34 -15.95 31.91 -29.73
C SER A 34 -17.28 31.87 -28.98
N PRO A 35 -18.12 32.93 -29.05
CA PRO A 35 -19.36 33.04 -28.30
C PRO A 35 -20.55 32.46 -29.07
N SER A 36 -21.51 31.85 -28.35
CA SER A 36 -22.98 32.08 -28.45
C SER A 36 -23.83 30.84 -28.14
N THR A 37 -24.89 31.08 -27.37
CA THR A 37 -26.22 30.42 -27.35
C THR A 37 -26.42 29.05 -26.67
N SER A 38 -26.93 29.15 -25.43
CA SER A 38 -28.10 28.48 -24.83
C SER A 38 -28.17 26.96 -24.57
N LEU A 39 -28.33 26.66 -23.27
CA LEU A 39 -29.16 25.62 -22.62
C LEU A 39 -28.69 24.15 -22.66
N SER A 40 -28.04 23.70 -21.57
CA SER A 40 -28.30 22.45 -20.81
C SER A 40 -27.32 22.32 -19.63
N PRO A 41 -27.72 21.86 -18.42
CA PRO A 41 -26.79 21.60 -17.32
C PRO A 41 -26.25 20.16 -17.45
N SER A 42 -25.33 19.93 -18.38
CA SER A 42 -24.48 18.75 -18.35
C SER A 42 -23.22 19.11 -17.57
N SER A 43 -23.27 18.95 -16.25
CA SER A 43 -22.08 18.96 -15.39
C SER A 43 -21.27 17.68 -15.65
N SER A 44 -20.61 17.62 -16.80
CA SER A 44 -19.46 16.74 -17.04
C SER A 44 -18.21 17.52 -16.62
N THR A 45 -17.99 17.60 -15.31
CA THR A 45 -16.72 18.03 -14.74
C THR A 45 -15.66 17.00 -15.13
N SER A 46 -14.86 17.33 -16.14
CA SER A 46 -13.43 16.99 -16.29
C SER A 46 -12.90 15.96 -15.28
N SER A 47 -13.18 14.68 -15.54
CA SER A 47 -12.80 13.53 -14.70
C SER A 47 -11.61 12.80 -15.30
N SER A 48 -10.47 13.47 -15.39
CA SER A 48 -9.19 12.84 -15.75
C SER A 48 -8.04 13.24 -14.83
N SER A 49 -8.36 13.72 -13.62
CA SER A 49 -7.45 13.54 -12.49
C SER A 49 -7.26 12.04 -12.30
N SER A 50 -6.03 11.54 -12.50
CA SER A 50 -5.72 10.11 -12.39
C SER A 50 -6.30 9.54 -11.09
N SER A 51 -7.34 8.71 -11.19
CA SER A 51 -8.09 8.15 -10.06
C SER A 51 -7.16 7.49 -9.03
N SER A 52 -6.06 6.92 -9.50
CA SER A 52 -5.01 6.31 -8.68
C SER A 52 -4.30 7.32 -7.75
N TYR A 53 -4.02 8.55 -8.20
CA TYR A 53 -3.43 9.60 -7.35
C TYR A 53 -4.33 9.97 -6.19
N GLN A 54 -5.61 10.21 -6.48
CA GLN A 54 -6.62 10.55 -5.48
C GLN A 54 -6.78 9.41 -4.47
N SER A 55 -6.79 8.16 -4.92
CA SER A 55 -6.77 6.99 -4.05
C SER A 55 -5.52 6.94 -3.17
N ARG A 56 -4.32 7.21 -3.71
CA ARG A 56 -3.08 7.27 -2.91
C ARG A 56 -3.12 8.37 -1.84
N LEU A 57 -3.67 9.55 -2.16
CA LEU A 57 -3.85 10.64 -1.20
C LEU A 57 -4.85 10.27 -0.10
N LEU A 58 -5.99 9.68 -0.49
CA LEU A 58 -7.01 9.19 0.44
C LEU A 58 -6.41 8.17 1.43
N ILE A 59 -5.68 7.18 0.92
CA ILE A 59 -5.02 6.15 1.73
C ILE A 59 -4.11 6.79 2.78
N ARG A 60 -3.33 7.82 2.41
CA ARG A 60 -2.47 8.54 3.36
C ARG A 60 -3.26 9.34 4.38
N GLN A 61 -4.35 9.95 3.97
CA GLN A 61 -5.20 10.69 4.90
C GLN A 61 -5.79 9.74 5.94
N ILE A 62 -6.36 8.61 5.51
CA ILE A 62 -6.89 7.56 6.40
C ILE A 62 -5.78 7.05 7.33
N ARG A 63 -4.61 6.71 6.78
CA ARG A 63 -3.45 6.25 7.55
C ARG A 63 -3.07 7.25 8.65
N ARG A 64 -2.90 8.52 8.30
CA ARG A 64 -2.54 9.58 9.25
C ARG A 64 -3.60 9.72 10.33
N SER A 65 -4.89 9.74 9.97
CA SER A 65 -5.96 9.80 10.97
C SER A 65 -5.87 8.65 11.97
N VAL A 66 -5.58 7.41 11.53
CA VAL A 66 -5.38 6.27 12.43
C VAL A 66 -4.12 6.41 13.29
N GLU A 67 -3.00 6.84 12.71
CA GLU A 67 -1.73 7.06 13.43
C GLU A 67 -1.86 8.16 14.50
N PHE A 68 -2.62 9.22 14.23
CA PHE A 68 -2.91 10.29 15.18
C PHE A 68 -4.00 9.94 16.22
N GLY A 69 -4.69 8.80 16.06
CA GLY A 69 -5.76 8.36 16.97
C GLY A 69 -7.14 8.97 16.65
N GLU A 70 -7.29 9.63 15.50
CA GLU A 70 -8.56 10.15 15.00
C GLU A 70 -9.35 9.06 14.25
N ILE A 71 -9.75 8.01 14.99
CA ILE A 71 -10.39 6.83 14.40
C ILE A 71 -11.75 7.15 13.76
N ASP A 72 -12.54 8.04 14.36
CA ASP A 72 -13.83 8.46 13.80
C ASP A 72 -13.67 9.11 12.41
N ALA A 73 -12.68 9.99 12.26
CA ALA A 73 -12.38 10.62 10.97
C ALA A 73 -11.96 9.59 9.91
N ALA A 74 -11.16 8.59 10.32
CA ALA A 74 -10.78 7.49 9.44
C ALA A 74 -12.00 6.66 9.00
N ILE A 75 -12.91 6.34 9.93
CA ILE A 75 -14.15 5.61 9.63
C ILE A 75 -15.05 6.40 8.67
N ASP A 76 -15.18 7.71 8.85
CA ASP A 76 -16.01 8.53 7.97
C ASP A 76 -15.44 8.62 6.55
N LEU A 77 -14.11 8.73 6.41
CA LEU A 77 -13.44 8.65 5.10
C LEU A 77 -13.67 7.28 4.44
N LEU A 78 -13.59 6.19 5.21
CA LEU A 78 -13.86 4.83 4.72
C LEU A 78 -15.31 4.68 4.26
N ARG A 79 -16.29 5.19 5.01
CA ARG A 79 -17.72 5.13 4.62
C ARG A 79 -17.98 5.80 3.27
N VAL A 80 -17.33 6.93 3.02
CA VAL A 80 -17.54 7.72 1.79
C VAL A 80 -16.83 7.09 0.59
N HIS A 81 -15.59 6.64 0.76
CA HIS A 81 -14.72 6.29 -0.37
C HIS A 81 -14.42 4.79 -0.51
N ALA A 82 -14.56 4.00 0.55
CA ALA A 82 -14.22 2.58 0.59
C ALA A 82 -15.11 1.78 1.56
N PRO A 83 -16.45 1.78 1.38
CA PRO A 83 -17.38 1.14 2.33
C PRO A 83 -17.14 -0.37 2.45
N PHE A 84 -16.64 -1.01 1.39
CA PHE A 84 -16.30 -2.44 1.38
C PHE A 84 -15.29 -2.85 2.46
N VAL A 85 -14.45 -1.93 2.94
CA VAL A 85 -13.50 -2.19 4.04
C VAL A 85 -14.23 -2.37 5.36
N LEU A 86 -15.36 -1.68 5.54
CA LEU A 86 -16.19 -1.76 6.75
C LEU A 86 -17.12 -2.99 6.72
N ASP A 87 -17.37 -3.56 5.53
CA ASP A 87 -18.08 -4.83 5.39
C ASP A 87 -17.23 -6.02 5.90
N ASP A 88 -15.90 -5.87 5.96
CA ASP A 88 -15.03 -6.83 6.61
C ASP A 88 -15.12 -6.68 8.14
N HIS A 89 -15.85 -7.59 8.76
CA HIS A 89 -16.06 -7.61 10.21
C HIS A 89 -14.75 -7.69 11.02
N ARG A 90 -13.66 -8.26 10.47
CA ARG A 90 -12.35 -8.32 11.16
C ARG A 90 -11.72 -6.94 11.23
N LEU A 91 -11.71 -6.21 10.11
CA LEU A 91 -11.17 -4.85 10.04
C LEU A 91 -12.04 -3.87 10.83
N LEU A 92 -13.36 -4.01 10.73
CA LEU A 92 -14.31 -3.22 11.50
C LEU A 92 -14.10 -3.44 13.00
N PHE A 93 -13.98 -4.69 13.46
CA PHE A 93 -13.68 -4.99 14.86
C PHE A 93 -12.36 -4.36 15.31
N CYS A 94 -11.28 -4.49 14.53
CA CYS A 94 -10.00 -3.85 14.82
C CYS A 94 -10.11 -2.32 14.96
N LEU A 95 -10.86 -1.66 14.06
CA LEU A 95 -11.09 -0.21 14.11
C LEU A 95 -11.91 0.20 15.34
N GLN A 96 -13.01 -0.51 15.64
CA GLN A 96 -13.83 -0.22 16.82
C GLN A 96 -13.06 -0.47 18.12
N LYS A 97 -12.22 -1.52 18.14
CA LYS A 97 -11.32 -1.85 19.25
C LYS A 97 -10.35 -0.69 19.51
N GLN A 98 -9.74 -0.15 18.45
CA GLN A 98 -8.84 0.99 18.58
C GLN A 98 -9.58 2.27 19.01
N ARG A 99 -10.77 2.53 18.43
CA ARG A 99 -11.62 3.67 18.81
C ARG A 99 -11.91 3.70 20.30
N PHE A 100 -12.24 2.54 20.87
CA PHE A 100 -12.47 2.39 22.32
C PHE A 100 -11.22 2.78 23.13
N ILE A 101 -10.04 2.30 22.76
CA ILE A 101 -8.78 2.64 23.43
C ILE A 101 -8.46 4.13 23.31
N GLU A 102 -8.66 4.75 22.15
CA GLU A 102 -8.42 6.19 21.97
C GLU A 102 -9.37 7.05 22.81
N LEU A 103 -10.64 6.65 22.97
CA LEU A 103 -11.57 7.33 23.88
C LEU A 103 -11.09 7.24 25.33
N LEU A 104 -10.62 6.07 25.77
CA LEU A 104 -10.06 5.92 27.12
C LEU A 104 -8.76 6.72 27.30
N ARG A 105 -7.90 6.79 26.28
CA ARG A 105 -6.62 7.53 26.32
C ARG A 105 -6.79 9.02 26.59
N LYS A 106 -7.92 9.62 26.17
CA LYS A 106 -8.20 11.04 26.46
C LYS A 106 -8.42 11.31 27.96
N GLY A 107 -8.89 10.31 28.72
CA GLY A 107 -8.99 10.36 30.18
C GLY A 107 -10.08 11.27 30.76
N THR A 108 -10.91 11.93 29.95
CA THR A 108 -12.02 12.76 30.46
C THR A 108 -13.22 11.90 30.88
N ALA A 109 -14.05 12.41 31.79
CA ALA A 109 -15.24 11.70 32.24
C ALA A 109 -16.26 11.47 31.09
N GLU A 110 -16.39 12.47 30.20
CA GLU A 110 -17.26 12.42 29.03
C GLU A 110 -16.74 11.42 27.99
N ASP A 111 -15.42 11.38 27.75
CA ASP A 111 -14.82 10.40 26.84
C ASP A 111 -14.93 8.98 27.40
N ARG A 112 -14.84 8.81 28.73
CA ARG A 112 -15.04 7.51 29.37
C ARG A 112 -16.48 7.01 29.25
N GLU A 113 -17.48 7.90 29.40
CA GLU A 113 -18.87 7.57 29.11
C GLU A 113 -19.07 7.24 27.62
N SER A 114 -18.46 8.02 26.73
CA SER A 114 -18.46 7.76 25.28
C SER A 114 -17.80 6.43 24.93
N ALA A 115 -16.74 6.03 25.63
CA ALA A 115 -16.09 4.73 25.47
C ALA A 115 -17.02 3.58 25.88
N ILE A 116 -17.77 3.73 26.97
CA ILE A 116 -18.77 2.73 27.41
C ILE A 116 -19.92 2.63 26.40
N ASN A 117 -20.37 3.75 25.85
CA ASN A 117 -21.41 3.75 24.81
C ASN A 117 -20.89 3.10 23.52
N CYS A 118 -19.69 3.45 23.06
CA CYS A 118 -19.00 2.80 21.93
C CYS A 118 -18.89 1.28 22.15
N LEU A 119 -18.56 0.86 23.37
CA LEU A 119 -18.43 -0.55 23.71
C LEU A 119 -19.75 -1.30 23.54
N ARG A 120 -20.86 -0.72 24.00
CA ARG A 120 -22.19 -1.33 23.94
C ARG A 120 -22.80 -1.30 22.54
N GLU A 121 -22.64 -0.19 21.83
CA GLU A 121 -23.35 0.09 20.58
C GLU A 121 -22.62 -0.45 19.35
N SER A 122 -21.27 -0.41 19.34
CA SER A 122 -20.49 -0.84 18.18
C SER A 122 -19.59 -2.02 18.46
N LEU A 123 -18.76 -1.99 19.51
CA LEU A 123 -17.71 -2.99 19.71
C LEU A 123 -18.26 -4.37 20.07
N ALA A 124 -19.20 -4.46 21.02
CA ALA A 124 -19.76 -5.75 21.45
C ALA A 124 -20.54 -6.47 20.32
N PRO A 125 -21.40 -5.78 19.53
CA PRO A 125 -21.99 -6.39 18.33
C PRO A 125 -20.93 -6.84 17.31
N CYS A 126 -19.93 -6.00 17.02
CA CYS A 126 -18.87 -6.36 16.07
C CYS A 126 -18.07 -7.62 16.50
N ALA A 127 -17.87 -7.82 17.81
CA ALA A 127 -17.14 -8.97 18.33
C ALA A 127 -17.87 -10.30 18.11
N LEU A 128 -19.20 -10.29 18.02
CA LEU A 128 -20.00 -11.50 17.79
C LEU A 128 -19.89 -12.00 16.35
N ASP A 129 -19.74 -11.08 15.40
CA ASP A 129 -19.79 -11.35 13.97
C ASP A 129 -18.41 -11.43 13.29
N ALA A 130 -17.33 -11.08 13.99
CA ALA A 130 -15.99 -10.98 13.39
C ALA A 130 -15.30 -12.34 13.15
N TYR A 131 -14.93 -13.05 14.22
CA TYR A 131 -14.28 -14.37 14.17
C TYR A 131 -14.40 -15.04 15.56
N PRO A 132 -14.24 -16.38 15.67
CA PRO A 132 -14.52 -17.11 16.91
C PRO A 132 -13.76 -16.59 18.15
N GLU A 133 -12.52 -16.14 17.99
CA GLU A 133 -11.68 -15.62 19.07
C GLU A 133 -11.94 -14.13 19.41
N ALA A 134 -12.68 -13.40 18.57
CA ALA A 134 -12.90 -11.95 18.73
C ALA A 134 -13.63 -11.61 20.03
N TYR A 135 -14.51 -12.48 20.50
CA TYR A 135 -15.22 -12.26 21.76
C TYR A 135 -14.30 -12.39 22.99
N GLU A 136 -13.27 -13.23 22.93
CA GLU A 136 -12.26 -13.30 24.00
C GLU A 136 -11.36 -12.06 23.97
N GLU A 137 -10.99 -11.56 22.78
CA GLU A 137 -10.30 -10.28 22.67
C GLU A 137 -11.13 -9.10 23.20
N PHE A 138 -12.44 -9.11 22.93
CA PHE A 138 -13.38 -8.15 23.48
C PHE A 138 -13.40 -8.21 25.01
N LYS A 139 -13.52 -9.39 25.63
CA LYS A 139 -13.45 -9.51 27.09
C LYS A 139 -12.12 -9.00 27.65
N HIS A 140 -11.02 -9.34 26.98
CA HIS A 140 -9.68 -8.91 27.37
C HIS A 140 -9.55 -7.40 27.38
N ILE A 141 -10.11 -6.71 26.37
CA ILE A 141 -10.01 -5.25 26.28
C ILE A 141 -10.83 -4.50 27.33
N LEU A 142 -11.83 -5.14 27.96
CA LEU A 142 -12.55 -4.54 29.09
C LEU A 142 -11.62 -4.22 30.26
N LEU A 143 -10.47 -4.91 30.37
CA LEU A 143 -9.45 -4.63 31.37
C LEU A 143 -8.85 -3.22 31.20
N ALA A 144 -8.91 -2.62 30.00
CA ALA A 144 -8.51 -1.22 29.78
C ALA A 144 -9.40 -0.21 30.53
N LEU A 145 -10.58 -0.61 31.04
CA LEU A 145 -11.36 0.22 31.94
C LEU A 145 -10.76 0.29 33.35
N VAL A 146 -9.96 -0.70 33.73
CA VAL A 146 -9.39 -0.85 35.08
C VAL A 146 -7.93 -0.45 35.12
N TYR A 147 -7.17 -0.77 34.06
CA TYR A 147 -5.75 -0.48 33.94
C TYR A 147 -5.50 0.66 32.97
N ASP A 148 -4.71 1.64 33.42
CA ASP A 148 -4.36 2.83 32.64
C ASP A 148 -3.15 2.56 31.72
N GLU A 149 -2.79 3.54 30.87
CA GLU A 149 -1.68 3.43 29.90
C GLU A 149 -0.31 3.27 30.60
N GLU A 150 -0.18 3.80 31.80
CA GLU A 150 1.04 3.89 32.60
C GLU A 150 1.35 2.58 33.33
N ASP A 151 0.36 1.68 33.41
CA ASP A 151 0.46 0.40 34.10
C ASP A 151 1.24 -0.62 33.25
N LYS A 152 2.57 -0.62 33.40
CA LYS A 152 3.48 -1.55 32.67
C LYS A 152 3.22 -3.03 32.94
N ASN A 153 2.60 -3.36 34.07
CA ASN A 153 2.23 -4.73 34.44
C ASN A 153 0.80 -5.10 33.99
N SER A 154 0.13 -4.21 33.26
CA SER A 154 -1.21 -4.43 32.76
C SER A 154 -1.24 -5.57 31.74
N PRO A 155 -2.22 -6.48 31.83
CA PRO A 155 -2.44 -7.50 30.81
C PRO A 155 -2.84 -6.92 29.44
N VAL A 156 -3.23 -5.64 29.39
CA VAL A 156 -3.58 -4.90 28.16
C VAL A 156 -2.52 -3.89 27.73
N VAL A 157 -1.29 -3.96 28.26
CA VAL A 157 -0.22 -3.01 27.94
C VAL A 157 0.10 -2.93 26.43
N SER A 158 -0.09 -4.03 25.70
CA SER A 158 0.10 -4.06 24.24
C SER A 158 -0.95 -3.24 23.49
N GLU A 159 -2.18 -3.19 23.98
CA GLU A 159 -3.29 -2.43 23.38
C GLU A 159 -3.08 -0.93 23.53
N TRP A 160 -2.46 -0.50 24.64
CA TRP A 160 -2.06 0.89 24.86
C TRP A 160 -0.86 1.32 24.01
N SER A 161 -0.16 0.40 23.36
CA SER A 161 1.06 0.75 22.63
C SER A 161 0.78 1.62 21.39
N PRO A 162 1.62 2.63 21.09
CA PRO A 162 1.49 3.41 19.87
C PRO A 162 1.76 2.57 18.61
N ARG A 163 2.47 1.43 18.75
CA ARG A 163 2.68 0.48 17.66
C ARG A 163 1.37 -0.08 17.13
N ARG A 164 0.37 -0.27 18.00
CA ARG A 164 -0.95 -0.78 17.58
C ARG A 164 -1.60 0.10 16.52
N ARG A 165 -1.51 1.43 16.65
CA ARG A 165 -2.00 2.38 15.65
C ARG A 165 -1.27 2.22 14.31
N ILE A 166 0.05 2.06 14.35
CA ILE A 166 0.89 1.88 13.16
C ILE A 166 0.52 0.57 12.45
N ASP A 167 0.34 -0.51 13.19
CA ASP A 167 -0.01 -1.83 12.64
C ASP A 167 -1.38 -1.80 11.95
N ILE A 168 -2.39 -1.19 12.60
CA ILE A 168 -3.74 -1.03 12.03
C ILE A 168 -3.70 -0.12 10.80
N ALA A 169 -2.99 1.00 10.89
CA ALA A 169 -2.84 1.94 9.77
C ALA A 169 -2.14 1.27 8.58
N GLY A 170 -1.13 0.45 8.83
CA GLY A 170 -0.43 -0.31 7.81
C GLY A 170 -1.29 -1.38 7.15
N LEU A 171 -2.07 -2.12 7.95
CA LEU A 171 -3.05 -3.10 7.46
C LEU A 171 -4.13 -2.43 6.60
N LEU A 172 -4.73 -1.33 7.06
CA LEU A 172 -5.74 -0.60 6.30
C LEU A 172 -5.17 -0.05 4.99
N SER A 173 -3.96 0.51 5.05
CA SER A 173 -3.31 1.07 3.87
C SER A 173 -2.98 -0.02 2.85
N SER A 174 -2.56 -1.22 3.29
CA SER A 174 -2.27 -2.33 2.38
C SER A 174 -3.56 -2.86 1.72
N VAL A 175 -4.63 -3.05 2.49
CA VAL A 175 -5.96 -3.44 1.98
C VAL A 175 -6.49 -2.41 0.99
N LEU A 176 -6.47 -1.12 1.34
CA LEU A 176 -6.96 -0.07 0.46
C LEU A 176 -6.14 0.04 -0.83
N ARG A 177 -4.80 -0.05 -0.76
CA ARG A 177 -3.95 -0.03 -1.97
C ARG A 177 -4.32 -1.16 -2.93
N ALA A 178 -4.55 -2.36 -2.39
CA ALA A 178 -4.95 -3.53 -3.15
C ALA A 178 -6.30 -3.35 -3.85
N HIS A 179 -7.31 -2.92 -3.10
CA HIS A 179 -8.67 -2.82 -3.60
C HIS A 179 -8.89 -1.62 -4.53
N LEU A 180 -8.16 -0.51 -4.32
CA LEU A 180 -8.25 0.70 -5.13
C LEU A 180 -7.22 0.74 -6.27
N CYS A 181 -6.40 -0.32 -6.43
CA CYS A 181 -5.28 -0.37 -7.37
C CYS A 181 -4.38 0.88 -7.27
N ALA A 182 -4.17 1.37 -6.04
CA ALA A 182 -3.52 2.64 -5.75
C ALA A 182 -2.03 2.44 -5.49
N TYR A 183 -1.35 1.74 -6.40
CA TYR A 183 0.09 1.52 -6.31
C TYR A 183 0.87 2.77 -6.68
N ASP A 184 2.08 2.86 -6.13
CA ASP A 184 3.02 3.90 -6.51
C ASP A 184 3.49 3.70 -7.96
N PRO A 185 3.64 4.78 -8.74
CA PRO A 185 4.17 4.69 -10.08
C PRO A 185 5.58 4.09 -10.08
N LEU A 186 5.89 3.28 -11.10
CA LEU A 186 7.18 2.58 -11.22
C LEU A 186 8.39 3.53 -11.16
N PHE A 187 8.26 4.74 -11.68
CA PHE A 187 9.29 5.77 -11.57
C PHE A 187 9.58 6.16 -10.11
N ALA A 188 8.54 6.40 -9.31
CA ALA A 188 8.70 6.68 -7.88
C ALA A 188 9.39 5.52 -7.15
N MET A 189 8.98 4.28 -7.44
CA MET A 189 9.59 3.08 -6.88
C MET A 189 11.07 2.94 -7.27
N SER A 190 11.40 3.22 -8.53
CA SER A 190 12.77 3.21 -9.04
C SER A 190 13.64 4.27 -8.36
N LEU A 191 13.11 5.47 -8.14
CA LEU A 191 13.81 6.53 -7.41
C LEU A 191 14.05 6.14 -5.94
N ARG A 192 13.07 5.56 -5.24
CA ARG A 192 13.28 5.07 -3.85
C ARG A 192 14.39 4.04 -3.80
N TYR A 193 14.41 3.11 -4.76
CA TYR A 193 15.44 2.09 -4.85
C TYR A 193 16.84 2.70 -5.07
N LEU A 194 16.99 3.63 -6.00
CA LEU A 194 18.26 4.31 -6.26
C LEU A 194 18.75 5.11 -5.04
N ILE A 195 17.85 5.83 -4.36
CA ILE A 195 18.18 6.52 -3.11
C ILE A 195 18.64 5.53 -2.04
N SER A 196 18.02 4.35 -1.96
CA SER A 196 18.37 3.31 -0.98
C SER A 196 19.76 2.71 -1.25
N ILE A 197 20.10 2.45 -2.52
CA ILE A 197 21.44 2.02 -2.91
C ILE A 197 22.47 3.09 -2.53
N HIS A 198 22.16 4.35 -2.81
CA HIS A 198 23.05 5.45 -2.48
C HIS A 198 23.27 5.58 -0.97
N LYS A 199 22.20 5.47 -0.17
CA LYS A 199 22.30 5.41 1.30
C LYS A 199 23.22 4.29 1.77
N LEU A 200 23.05 3.08 1.23
CA LEU A 200 23.89 1.93 1.58
C LEU A 200 25.36 2.15 1.20
N PHE A 201 25.61 2.76 0.04
CA PHE A 201 26.96 3.10 -0.40
C PHE A 201 27.62 4.12 0.54
N CYS A 202 26.93 5.22 0.84
CA CYS A 202 27.41 6.25 1.76
C CYS A 202 27.65 5.69 3.17
N PHE A 203 26.74 4.85 3.67
CA PHE A 203 26.88 4.16 4.95
C PHE A 203 28.16 3.33 5.01
N ARG A 204 28.45 2.54 3.95
CA ARG A 204 29.70 1.76 3.85
C ARG A 204 30.95 2.62 3.80
N GLN A 205 30.83 3.88 3.35
CA GLN A 205 31.93 4.84 3.35
C GLN A 205 32.03 5.66 4.64
N GLY A 206 31.11 5.48 5.60
CA GLY A 206 31.07 6.26 6.83
C GLY A 206 30.64 7.72 6.62
N VAL A 207 30.00 8.04 5.49
CA VAL A 207 29.55 9.40 5.15
C VAL A 207 28.02 9.44 5.18
N PRO A 208 27.37 10.50 5.70
CA PRO A 208 25.93 10.64 5.58
C PRO A 208 25.51 10.88 4.13
N SER A 209 24.41 10.26 3.71
CA SER A 209 23.87 10.47 2.35
C SER A 209 23.31 11.89 2.19
N PRO A 210 23.85 12.73 1.28
CA PRO A 210 23.31 14.07 1.00
C PRO A 210 21.89 14.09 0.44
N ILE A 211 21.42 12.96 -0.10
CA ILE A 211 20.08 12.81 -0.69
C ILE A 211 19.13 12.01 0.20
N SER A 212 19.44 11.89 1.50
CA SER A 212 18.68 11.03 2.41
C SER A 212 17.23 11.48 2.59
N ASP A 213 17.00 12.81 2.51
CA ASP A 213 15.73 13.50 2.68
C ASP A 213 14.87 13.50 1.39
N LEU A 214 15.45 13.20 0.22
CA LEU A 214 14.73 13.25 -1.06
C LEU A 214 13.50 12.32 -1.08
N THR A 215 13.57 11.16 -0.43
CA THR A 215 12.43 10.25 -0.34
C THR A 215 11.24 10.89 0.39
N GLN A 216 11.49 11.67 1.44
CA GLN A 216 10.43 12.34 2.21
C GLN A 216 9.92 13.60 1.52
N ARG A 217 10.78 14.27 0.74
CA ARG A 217 10.47 15.53 0.08
C ARG A 217 9.77 15.38 -1.26
N LEU A 218 10.17 14.39 -2.05
CA LEU A 218 9.72 14.23 -3.44
C LEU A 218 8.78 13.06 -3.62
N LEU A 219 8.93 12.04 -2.79
CA LEU A 219 8.17 10.80 -2.92
C LEU A 219 7.25 10.66 -1.73
N LEU A 220 6.17 9.96 -1.98
CA LEU A 220 5.20 9.72 -0.95
C LEU A 220 5.71 8.63 -0.02
N GLU A 221 5.61 8.80 1.29
CA GLU A 221 6.19 7.80 2.19
C GLU A 221 5.27 6.57 2.26
N ASP A 222 5.73 5.46 1.69
CA ASP A 222 5.13 4.15 1.92
C ASP A 222 5.97 3.43 2.96
N ARG A 223 5.31 2.81 3.94
CA ARG A 223 5.96 2.06 5.03
C ARG A 223 5.24 0.74 5.27
N ASP A 224 4.35 0.32 4.38
CA ASP A 224 3.47 -0.81 4.70
C ASP A 224 3.89 -2.06 3.93
N PRO A 225 3.89 -3.22 4.61
CA PRO A 225 4.03 -4.48 3.91
C PRO A 225 2.91 -4.64 2.87
N PRO A 226 3.16 -5.41 1.81
CA PRO A 226 2.11 -5.73 0.86
C PRO A 226 0.93 -6.41 1.55
N ALA A 227 -0.28 -6.17 1.05
CA ALA A 227 -1.46 -6.75 1.65
C ALA A 227 -1.40 -8.28 1.57
N THR A 228 -1.65 -8.94 2.69
CA THR A 228 -1.91 -10.37 2.70
C THR A 228 -3.26 -10.63 2.02
N PRO A 229 -3.42 -11.71 1.24
CA PRO A 229 -4.68 -12.03 0.59
C PRO A 229 -5.81 -12.09 1.61
N LEU A 230 -6.91 -11.38 1.33
CA LEU A 230 -8.11 -11.49 2.15
C LEU A 230 -8.67 -12.90 1.98
N GLU A 231 -8.85 -13.64 3.08
CA GLU A 231 -9.33 -15.03 3.07
C GLU A 231 -10.74 -15.21 2.44
N SER A 232 -11.44 -14.11 2.15
CA SER A 232 -12.78 -14.10 1.56
C SER A 232 -12.82 -14.22 0.03
N SER A 233 -11.69 -14.29 -0.69
CA SER A 233 -11.69 -14.56 -2.13
C SER A 233 -11.93 -16.05 -2.41
N TYR A 234 -13.16 -16.51 -2.19
CA TYR A 234 -13.61 -17.85 -2.58
C TYR A 234 -13.55 -17.99 -4.10
N GLU A 235 -12.71 -18.93 -4.54
CA GLU A 235 -12.64 -19.56 -5.87
C GLU A 235 -12.53 -18.61 -7.07
N ALA A 236 -11.31 -18.09 -7.28
CA ALA A 236 -10.95 -17.44 -8.54
C ALA A 236 -11.02 -18.44 -9.71
N PRO A 237 -11.45 -18.00 -10.91
CA PRO A 237 -11.45 -18.83 -12.11
C PRO A 237 -10.03 -19.35 -12.43
N PRO A 238 -9.89 -20.48 -13.15
CA PRO A 238 -8.59 -20.96 -13.58
C PRO A 238 -7.88 -19.90 -14.42
N PHE A 239 -6.70 -19.47 -13.99
CA PHE A 239 -5.83 -18.54 -14.74
C PHE A 239 -5.15 -19.27 -15.90
N ASP A 240 -4.78 -18.52 -16.94
CA ASP A 240 -3.99 -19.08 -18.05
C ASP A 240 -2.61 -19.53 -17.54
N GLU A 241 -2.20 -20.75 -17.88
CA GLU A 241 -0.90 -21.29 -17.46
C GLU A 241 0.26 -20.51 -18.10
N VAL A 242 0.03 -19.85 -19.25
CA VAL A 242 1.01 -18.94 -19.88
C VAL A 242 1.33 -17.77 -18.96
N ASP A 243 0.31 -17.14 -18.38
CA ASP A 243 0.45 -15.98 -17.49
C ASP A 243 1.11 -16.38 -16.16
N ILE A 244 0.75 -17.56 -15.64
CA ILE A 244 1.36 -18.13 -14.43
C ILE A 244 2.86 -18.39 -14.65
N GLN A 245 3.22 -18.97 -15.80
CA GLN A 245 4.62 -19.27 -16.13
C GLN A 245 5.42 -17.99 -16.43
N ALA A 246 4.82 -17.02 -17.12
CA ALA A 246 5.45 -15.73 -17.37
C ALA A 246 5.77 -15.01 -16.05
N LEU A 247 4.83 -14.99 -15.10
CA LEU A 247 5.01 -14.38 -13.78
C LEU A 247 6.05 -15.13 -12.92
N ALA A 248 5.94 -16.46 -12.86
CA ALA A 248 6.86 -17.30 -12.11
C ALA A 248 8.31 -17.19 -12.62
N HIS A 249 8.49 -17.17 -13.95
CA HIS A 249 9.81 -17.04 -14.56
C HIS A 249 10.39 -15.63 -14.44
N ALA A 250 9.57 -14.59 -14.58
CA ALA A 250 10.05 -13.21 -14.55
C ALA A 250 10.45 -12.74 -13.14
N VAL A 251 9.81 -13.26 -12.08
CA VAL A 251 10.03 -12.86 -10.68
C VAL A 251 10.68 -13.98 -9.83
N GLU A 252 11.05 -15.11 -10.45
CA GLU A 252 11.61 -16.31 -9.78
C GLU A 252 10.74 -16.84 -8.63
N LEU A 253 9.41 -16.78 -8.80
CA LEU A 253 8.45 -17.26 -7.80
C LEU A 253 8.11 -18.74 -7.98
N THR A 254 7.63 -19.37 -6.92
CA THR A 254 6.96 -20.68 -7.02
C THR A 254 5.67 -20.52 -7.82
N ARG A 255 5.24 -21.59 -8.52
CA ARG A 255 3.95 -21.62 -9.24
C ARG A 255 2.79 -21.18 -8.35
N GLN A 256 2.79 -21.62 -7.08
CA GLN A 256 1.76 -21.21 -6.12
C GLN A 256 1.82 -19.72 -5.80
N GLY A 257 3.01 -19.14 -5.62
CA GLY A 257 3.18 -17.69 -5.41
C GLY A 257 2.73 -16.85 -6.60
N ALA A 258 2.90 -17.33 -7.83
CA ALA A 258 2.37 -16.69 -9.03
C ALA A 258 0.84 -16.74 -9.07
N ILE A 259 0.23 -17.88 -8.73
CA ILE A 259 -1.23 -18.03 -8.63
C ILE A 259 -1.82 -17.10 -7.57
N ASP A 260 -1.19 -17.02 -6.41
CA ASP A 260 -1.67 -16.17 -5.30
C ASP A 260 -1.59 -14.68 -5.68
N SER A 261 -0.56 -14.28 -6.44
CA SER A 261 -0.40 -12.92 -6.95
C SER A 261 -1.43 -12.57 -8.04
N LEU A 262 -1.71 -13.49 -8.95
CA LEU A 262 -2.77 -13.31 -9.96
C LEU A 262 -4.16 -13.29 -9.34
N ARG A 263 -4.39 -14.10 -8.30
CA ARG A 263 -5.62 -14.05 -7.50
C ARG A 263 -5.82 -12.68 -6.88
N PHE A 264 -4.75 -12.10 -6.34
CA PHE A 264 -4.76 -10.77 -5.76
C PHE A 264 -5.05 -9.68 -6.80
N ALA A 265 -4.45 -9.80 -7.98
CA ALA A 265 -4.61 -8.87 -9.09
C ALA A 265 -5.89 -9.10 -9.93
N LYS A 266 -6.79 -9.99 -9.48
CA LYS A 266 -8.01 -10.37 -10.22
C LYS A 266 -7.75 -10.81 -11.67
N GLY A 267 -6.60 -11.44 -11.90
CA GLY A 267 -6.16 -11.90 -13.22
C GLY A 267 -5.41 -10.86 -14.07
N ASP A 268 -5.20 -9.63 -13.60
CA ASP A 268 -4.37 -8.65 -14.32
C ASP A 268 -2.88 -8.89 -14.07
N LEU A 269 -2.19 -9.41 -15.10
CA LEU A 269 -0.77 -9.73 -15.06
C LEU A 269 0.10 -8.50 -14.74
N ASN A 270 -0.21 -7.32 -15.29
CA ASN A 270 0.57 -6.11 -15.06
C ASN A 270 0.43 -5.62 -13.61
N GLN A 271 -0.78 -5.73 -13.04
CA GLN A 271 -1.00 -5.42 -11.62
C GLN A 271 -0.33 -6.44 -10.71
N ALA A 272 -0.35 -7.73 -11.06
CA ALA A 272 0.38 -8.76 -10.33
C ALA A 272 1.89 -8.49 -10.32
N PHE A 273 2.44 -8.07 -11.47
CA PHE A 273 3.83 -7.62 -11.56
C PHE A 273 4.08 -6.41 -10.65
N GLN A 274 3.30 -5.34 -10.75
CA GLN A 274 3.50 -4.13 -9.93
C GLN A 274 3.40 -4.41 -8.43
N MET A 275 2.43 -5.22 -8.00
CA MET A 275 2.31 -5.67 -6.63
C MET A 275 3.58 -6.40 -6.20
N LEU A 276 4.07 -7.37 -6.98
CA LEU A 276 5.29 -8.10 -6.70
C LEU A 276 6.53 -7.20 -6.69
N ALA A 277 6.62 -6.22 -7.60
CA ALA A 277 7.64 -5.18 -7.60
C ALA A 277 7.69 -4.48 -6.24
N TYR A 278 6.50 -4.09 -5.77
CA TYR A 278 6.35 -3.43 -4.48
C TYR A 278 6.83 -4.34 -3.36
N ILE A 279 6.43 -5.62 -3.31
CA ILE A 279 6.90 -6.60 -2.30
C ILE A 279 8.43 -6.70 -2.30
N THR A 280 9.03 -6.95 -3.45
CA THR A 280 10.47 -7.22 -3.58
C THR A 280 11.33 -5.98 -3.31
N LEU A 281 10.84 -4.79 -3.66
CA LEU A 281 11.55 -3.53 -3.42
C LEU A 281 11.35 -2.97 -2.00
N PHE A 282 10.26 -3.32 -1.30
CA PHE A 282 10.00 -2.86 0.07
C PHE A 282 10.54 -3.77 1.18
N LEU A 283 10.74 -5.06 0.91
CA LEU A 283 11.25 -6.02 1.91
C LEU A 283 12.59 -5.63 2.58
N PRO A 284 13.50 -4.82 2.01
CA PRO A 284 14.74 -4.47 2.72
C PRO A 284 14.66 -3.18 3.56
N GLN A 285 13.52 -2.48 3.67
CA GLN A 285 13.45 -1.18 4.38
C GLN A 285 13.08 -1.27 5.88
N PHE A 286 12.66 -2.42 6.39
CA PHE A 286 12.35 -2.58 7.82
C PHE A 286 13.55 -3.12 8.62
N SER A 287 14.55 -2.27 8.83
CA SER A 287 15.49 -2.43 9.94
C SER A 287 16.10 -1.08 10.33
N ASP A 288 15.25 -0.12 10.68
CA ASP A 288 15.68 0.96 11.55
C ASP A 288 15.58 0.45 13.00
N GLY A 289 16.70 -0.05 13.51
CA GLY A 289 16.91 -0.33 14.93
C GLY A 289 17.04 -1.80 15.29
N ASN A 290 18.25 -2.18 15.74
CA ASN A 290 18.67 -3.48 16.28
C ASN A 290 18.89 -4.61 15.28
N LEU A 291 20.08 -4.59 14.66
CA LEU A 291 20.73 -5.77 14.10
C LEU A 291 21.17 -6.70 15.24
N THR A 292 20.37 -7.71 15.57
CA THR A 292 20.88 -8.92 16.23
C THR A 292 20.49 -10.17 15.46
N SER A 293 21.53 -10.82 14.93
CA SER A 293 21.61 -12.22 14.49
C SER A 293 20.38 -12.81 13.81
N SER A 294 20.19 -12.49 12.54
CA SER A 294 19.54 -13.40 11.58
C SER A 294 20.03 -13.12 10.15
N ASP A 295 21.35 -13.13 9.97
CA ASP A 295 22.08 -12.90 8.70
C ASP A 295 22.04 -14.08 7.70
N VAL A 296 20.96 -14.86 7.63
CA VAL A 296 20.94 -16.08 6.79
C VAL A 296 20.08 -15.96 5.52
N LEU A 297 19.31 -14.88 5.32
CA LEU A 297 18.49 -14.69 4.10
C LEU A 297 19.01 -13.62 3.13
N VAL A 298 20.15 -12.99 3.41
CA VAL A 298 20.66 -11.83 2.65
C VAL A 298 21.46 -12.22 1.39
N GLN A 299 21.71 -13.51 1.13
CA GLN A 299 22.65 -13.91 0.06
C GLN A 299 22.10 -13.95 -1.38
N HIS A 300 20.79 -13.78 -1.62
CA HIS A 300 20.22 -13.78 -2.99
C HIS A 300 19.65 -12.43 -3.46
N HIS A 301 19.91 -11.34 -2.74
CA HIS A 301 19.19 -10.08 -2.90
C HIS A 301 19.56 -9.14 -4.08
N PRO A 302 20.75 -9.20 -4.72
CA PRO A 302 21.04 -8.34 -5.88
C PRO A 302 20.58 -8.96 -7.21
N ALA A 303 20.39 -10.27 -7.29
CA ALA A 303 19.99 -10.94 -8.53
C ALA A 303 18.51 -10.67 -8.83
N VAL A 304 17.61 -10.83 -7.85
CA VAL A 304 16.16 -10.65 -8.03
C VAL A 304 15.80 -9.20 -8.37
N ALA A 305 16.43 -8.21 -7.72
CA ALA A 305 16.21 -6.79 -8.02
C ALA A 305 16.80 -6.37 -9.39
N LEU A 306 17.90 -6.98 -9.82
CA LEU A 306 18.53 -6.74 -11.12
C LEU A 306 17.81 -7.50 -12.25
N ILE A 307 17.19 -8.64 -11.95
CA ILE A 307 16.24 -9.34 -12.81
C ILE A 307 14.96 -8.51 -12.94
N TYR A 308 14.49 -7.90 -11.85
CA TYR A 308 13.31 -7.05 -11.88
C TYR A 308 13.55 -5.75 -12.66
N ALA A 309 14.64 -5.04 -12.41
CA ALA A 309 15.06 -3.90 -13.23
C ALA A 309 15.28 -4.30 -14.70
N LYS A 310 15.87 -5.46 -14.97
CA LYS A 310 16.00 -6.01 -16.35
C LYS A 310 14.64 -6.38 -16.96
N SER A 311 13.67 -6.85 -16.17
CA SER A 311 12.35 -7.24 -16.64
C SER A 311 11.47 -6.04 -16.91
N VAL A 312 11.53 -4.99 -16.07
CA VAL A 312 10.83 -3.71 -16.27
C VAL A 312 11.41 -2.93 -17.46
N ILE A 313 12.74 -2.94 -17.62
CA ILE A 313 13.42 -2.36 -18.80
C ILE A 313 13.19 -3.20 -20.07
N LYS A 314 12.94 -4.52 -19.95
CA LYS A 314 12.52 -5.36 -21.08
C LYS A 314 11.04 -5.19 -21.42
N LEU A 315 10.17 -4.94 -20.45
CA LEU A 315 8.73 -4.75 -20.66
C LEU A 315 8.46 -3.45 -21.42
N SER A 316 9.22 -2.38 -21.18
CA SER A 316 9.18 -1.18 -22.02
C SER A 316 9.72 -1.39 -23.44
N ALA A 317 10.51 -2.45 -23.67
CA ALA A 317 10.92 -2.88 -25.00
C ALA A 317 9.90 -3.81 -25.69
N PHE A 318 8.87 -4.29 -24.97
CA PHE A 318 7.83 -5.16 -25.52
C PHE A 318 6.66 -4.39 -26.15
N ASP A 319 6.53 -3.09 -25.88
CA ASP A 319 5.51 -2.23 -26.53
C ASP A 319 5.88 -1.84 -27.98
N GLY A 320 7.00 -2.35 -28.51
CA GLY A 320 7.48 -2.05 -29.86
C GLY A 320 7.87 -3.26 -30.73
N VAL A 321 7.76 -4.50 -30.24
CA VAL A 321 8.26 -5.69 -30.97
C VAL A 321 7.16 -6.73 -31.16
N GLU A 322 6.09 -6.32 -31.85
CA GLU A 322 5.09 -7.25 -32.39
C GLU A 322 5.21 -7.42 -33.92
N LYS A 323 6.30 -6.94 -34.56
CA LYS A 323 6.43 -7.04 -36.03
C LYS A 323 7.61 -7.84 -36.59
N ASP A 324 8.64 -8.18 -35.80
CA ASP A 324 9.86 -8.78 -36.38
C ASP A 324 10.17 -10.23 -35.95
N LEU A 325 9.34 -10.86 -35.13
CA LEU A 325 9.50 -12.29 -34.76
C LEU A 325 8.73 -13.26 -35.68
N VAL A 326 8.71 -12.99 -36.99
CA VAL A 326 8.30 -13.97 -38.00
C VAL A 326 9.44 -14.34 -38.98
N TYR A 327 10.61 -13.67 -38.95
CA TYR A 327 11.62 -13.85 -40.00
C TYR A 327 12.96 -14.48 -39.59
N LEU A 328 13.08 -15.11 -38.42
CA LEU A 328 14.26 -15.92 -38.09
C LEU A 328 13.87 -17.28 -37.51
N ARG A 329 13.10 -18.02 -38.30
CA ARG A 329 13.06 -19.48 -38.24
C ARG A 329 13.10 -20.05 -39.66
N GLU A 330 14.25 -19.90 -40.31
CA GLU A 330 14.77 -20.77 -41.37
C GLU A 330 16.29 -20.62 -41.47
#